data_AF-A0A537MH98-F1
#
_entry.id   AF-A0A537MH98-F1
#
_cell.length_a   1.000
_cell.length_b   1.000
_cell.length_c   1.000
_cell.angle_alpha   90.00
_cell.angle_beta   90.00
_cell.angle_gamma   90.00
#
_symmetry.space_group_name_H-M   'P 1'
#
loop_
_entity.id
_entity.type
_entity.pdbx_description
1 polymer ?
#
loop_
_entity_poly.entity_id
_entity_poly.type
_entity_poly.pdbx_seq_one_letter_code
_entity_poly.pdbx_strand_id
1 'polypeptide(L)'
;MTRSRRPPPQKRDGPLAFWTIQRATVAGIAAGVAALLLSALGGSWHEPLLGIYAGLLAFTSCCGASVLWITMLDVRNRGRGGRMRPIRVFDVAAGLALILPSAYALWLVWPELGL
;
A
#
# COMPACT_ATOMS: atom_id res chain seq x y z
N MET A 1 -1.61 -8.02 45.15
CA MET A 1 -1.60 -7.35 43.82
C MET A 1 -0.86 -8.22 42.81
N THR A 2 -1.57 -9.08 42.09
CA THR A 2 -0.99 -9.92 41.02
C THR A 2 -0.86 -9.09 39.74
N ARG A 3 0.37 -8.71 39.36
CA ARG A 3 0.66 -8.12 38.04
C ARG A 3 0.29 -9.15 36.98
N SER A 4 -0.87 -8.95 36.33
CA SER A 4 -1.22 -9.66 35.09
C SER A 4 -0.14 -9.35 34.05
N ARG A 5 0.79 -10.30 33.85
CA ARG A 5 1.82 -10.21 32.81
C ARG A 5 1.08 -10.31 31.48
N ARG A 6 1.06 -9.21 30.71
CA ARG A 6 0.58 -9.26 29.33
C ARG A 6 1.40 -10.32 28.58
N PRO A 7 0.78 -11.21 27.79
CA PRO A 7 1.53 -12.14 26.96
C PRO A 7 2.46 -11.35 26.04
N PRO A 8 3.70 -11.84 25.78
CA PRO A 8 4.62 -11.18 24.88
C PRO A 8 3.98 -11.03 23.50
N PRO A 9 4.31 -9.97 22.74
CA PRO A 9 3.83 -9.80 21.38
C PRO A 9 4.19 -11.06 20.58
N GLN A 10 3.16 -11.72 20.04
CA GLN A 10 3.30 -12.96 19.28
C GLN A 10 4.21 -12.67 18.08
N LYS A 11 5.43 -13.22 18.11
CA LYS A 11 6.38 -13.15 17.01
C LYS A 11 5.72 -13.86 15.82
N ARG A 12 5.42 -13.11 14.76
CA ARG A 12 4.98 -13.72 13.50
C ARG A 12 6.24 -14.34 12.91
N ASP A 13 6.34 -15.67 12.92
CA ASP A 13 7.44 -16.39 12.31
C ASP A 13 6.94 -16.98 10.97
N GLY A 14 7.59 -16.63 9.86
CA GLY A 14 7.25 -17.09 8.50
C GLY A 14 7.56 -16.06 7.39
N PRO A 15 7.55 -16.45 6.10
CA PRO A 15 7.82 -15.53 4.98
C PRO A 15 6.81 -14.38 4.90
N LEU A 16 5.57 -14.59 5.36
CA LEU A 16 4.54 -13.56 5.49
C LEU A 16 4.79 -12.58 6.64
N ALA A 17 5.69 -12.88 7.59
CA ALA A 17 6.10 -11.95 8.63
C ALA A 17 7.01 -10.84 8.09
N PHE A 18 7.71 -11.11 6.99
CA PHE A 18 8.54 -10.14 6.28
C PHE A 18 7.66 -9.07 5.60
N TRP A 19 6.43 -9.39 5.22
CA TRP A 19 5.52 -8.45 4.55
C TRP A 19 4.61 -7.74 5.57
N THR A 20 5.08 -6.61 6.08
CA THR A 20 4.37 -5.78 7.08
C THR A 20 3.66 -4.59 6.43
N ILE A 21 2.69 -3.99 7.13
CA ILE A 21 2.03 -2.74 6.71
C ILE A 21 3.07 -1.68 6.35
N GLN A 22 4.07 -1.48 7.22
CA GLN A 22 5.15 -0.52 7.00
C GLN A 22 5.88 -0.75 5.67
N ARG A 23 6.15 -2.00 5.31
CA ARG A 23 6.87 -2.32 4.06
C ARG A 23 6.01 -2.16 2.83
N ALA A 24 4.74 -2.56 2.90
CA ALA A 24 3.79 -2.30 1.83
C ALA A 24 3.63 -0.79 1.58
N THR A 25 3.54 0.01 2.65
CA THR A 25 3.47 1.47 2.56
C THR A 25 4.75 2.06 1.97
N VAL A 26 5.94 1.67 2.45
CA VAL A 26 7.22 2.19 1.93
C VAL A 26 7.43 1.80 0.46
N ALA A 27 7.14 0.55 0.10
CA ALA A 27 7.25 0.08 -1.29
C ALA A 27 6.27 0.82 -2.20
N GLY A 28 5.02 1.01 -1.75
CA GLY A 28 4.01 1.78 -2.48
C GLY A 28 4.40 3.25 -2.66
N ILE A 29 4.91 3.90 -1.61
CA ILE A 29 5.39 5.29 -1.70
C ILE A 29 6.56 5.39 -2.67
N ALA A 30 7.55 4.50 -2.57
CA ALA A 30 8.70 4.50 -3.46
C ALA A 30 8.29 4.32 -4.93
N ALA A 31 7.38 3.38 -5.20
CA ALA A 31 6.84 3.15 -6.54
C ALA A 31 6.01 4.33 -7.05
N GLY A 32 5.17 4.93 -6.19
CA GLY A 32 4.38 6.10 -6.54
C GLY A 32 5.24 7.33 -6.84
N VAL A 33 6.30 7.56 -6.05
CA VAL A 33 7.28 8.64 -6.30
C VAL A 33 8.02 8.38 -7.62
N ALA A 34 8.45 7.14 -7.88
CA ALA A 34 9.06 6.79 -9.15
C ALA A 34 8.09 7.07 -10.32
N ALA A 35 6.81 6.70 -10.18
CA ALA A 35 5.79 7.00 -11.18
C ALA A 35 5.64 8.52 -11.41
N LEU A 36 5.61 9.33 -10.34
CA LEU A 36 5.55 10.78 -10.45
C LEU A 36 6.77 11.37 -11.17
N LEU A 37 7.97 10.88 -10.85
CA LEU A 37 9.20 11.29 -11.55
C LEU A 37 9.15 10.91 -13.03
N LEU A 38 8.70 9.70 -13.36
CA LEU A 38 8.51 9.29 -14.75
C LEU A 38 7.51 10.19 -15.47
N SER A 39 6.40 10.56 -14.81
CA SER A 39 5.40 11.46 -15.40
C SER A 39 5.95 12.87 -15.63
N ALA A 40 6.79 13.39 -14.71
CA ALA A 40 7.40 14.72 -14.82
C ALA A 40 8.48 14.79 -15.91
N LEU A 41 9.15 13.68 -16.20
CA LEU A 41 10.13 13.57 -17.29
C LEU A 41 9.48 13.31 -18.67
N GLY A 42 8.16 13.04 -18.71
CA GLY A 42 7.42 12.50 -19.85
C GLY A 42 7.05 13.50 -20.95
N GLY A 43 8.02 14.24 -21.50
CA GLY A 43 7.82 15.11 -22.69
C GLY A 43 7.71 14.36 -24.02
N SER A 44 8.11 13.09 -24.08
CA SER A 44 8.10 12.25 -25.29
C SER A 44 7.91 10.78 -24.93
N TRP A 45 6.66 10.32 -24.87
CA TRP A 45 6.29 8.97 -24.46
C TRP A 45 6.75 7.96 -25.52
N HIS A 46 7.83 7.22 -25.25
CA HIS A 46 8.15 6.00 -25.98
C HIS A 46 7.31 4.85 -25.38
N GLU A 47 6.65 4.07 -26.23
CA GLU A 47 5.88 2.85 -25.89
C GLU A 47 6.38 2.04 -24.67
N PRO A 48 7.69 1.70 -24.54
CA PRO A 48 8.18 0.94 -23.37
C PRO A 48 8.09 1.70 -22.03
N LEU A 49 8.21 3.03 -22.02
CA LEU A 49 8.08 3.82 -20.79
C LEU A 49 6.64 3.83 -20.28
N LEU A 50 5.67 3.78 -21.19
CA LEU A 50 4.24 3.77 -20.85
C LEU A 50 3.88 2.46 -20.12
N GLY A 51 4.41 1.33 -20.59
CA GLY A 51 4.29 0.04 -19.89
C GLY A 51 4.95 0.03 -18.50
N ILE A 52 6.14 0.62 -18.35
CA ILE A 52 6.82 0.73 -17.05
C ILE A 52 6.04 1.64 -16.09
N TYR A 53 5.52 2.76 -16.57
CA TYR A 53 4.69 3.69 -15.80
C TYR A 53 3.40 3.01 -15.31
N ALA A 54 2.68 2.33 -16.22
CA ALA A 54 1.51 1.54 -15.86
C ALA A 54 1.83 0.43 -14.85
N GLY A 55 2.97 -0.25 -15.01
CA GLY A 55 3.45 -1.26 -14.06
C GLY A 55 3.71 -0.69 -12.66
N LEU A 56 4.34 0.48 -12.57
CA LEU A 56 4.55 1.20 -11.30
C LEU A 56 3.24 1.63 -10.65
N LEU A 57 2.27 2.11 -11.43
CA LEU A 57 0.95 2.48 -10.93
C LEU A 57 0.17 1.26 -10.43
N ALA A 58 0.18 0.16 -11.18
CA ALA A 58 -0.43 -1.10 -10.79
C ALA A 58 0.21 -1.62 -9.49
N PHE A 59 1.54 -1.63 -9.40
CA PHE A 59 2.25 -2.05 -8.19
C PHE A 59 1.92 -1.16 -6.98
N THR A 60 1.84 0.16 -7.19
CA THR A 60 1.44 1.13 -6.15
C THR A 60 0.02 0.85 -5.66
N SER A 61 -0.91 0.58 -6.58
CA SER A 61 -2.30 0.24 -6.25
C SER A 61 -2.39 -1.08 -5.46
N CYS A 62 -1.63 -2.10 -5.86
CA CYS A 62 -1.55 -3.39 -5.15
C CYS A 62 -0.95 -3.21 -3.75
N CYS A 63 0.08 -2.37 -3.59
CA CYS A 63 0.64 -2.04 -2.28
C CYS A 63 -0.41 -1.41 -1.36
N GLY A 64 -1.14 -0.40 -1.83
CA GLY A 64 -2.21 0.22 -1.05
C GLY A 64 -3.34 -0.76 -0.72
N ALA A 65 -3.72 -1.63 -1.67
CA ALA A 65 -4.72 -2.67 -1.45
C ALA A 65 -4.28 -3.68 -0.38
N SER A 66 -2.99 -4.03 -0.36
CA SER A 66 -2.42 -4.92 0.66
C SER A 66 -2.45 -4.30 2.07
N VAL A 67 -2.21 -2.98 2.18
CA VAL A 67 -2.32 -2.24 3.45
C VAL A 67 -3.75 -2.29 3.96
N LEU A 68 -4.74 -2.01 3.09
CA LEU A 68 -6.16 -2.10 3.45
C LEU A 68 -6.55 -3.52 3.86
N TRP A 69 -6.09 -4.53 3.13
CA TRP A 69 -6.37 -5.94 3.43
C TRP A 69 -5.84 -6.36 4.80
N ILE A 70 -4.58 -6.06 5.09
CA ILE A 70 -3.97 -6.37 6.40
C ILE A 70 -4.69 -5.61 7.52
N THR A 71 -5.03 -4.35 7.28
CA THR A 71 -5.77 -3.52 8.25
C THR A 71 -7.16 -4.08 8.52
N MET A 72 -7.87 -4.55 7.48
CA MET A 72 -9.18 -5.17 7.60
C MET A 72 -9.12 -6.49 8.39
N LEU A 73 -8.11 -7.33 8.13
CA LEU A 73 -7.88 -8.55 8.92
C LEU A 73 -7.56 -8.23 10.38
N ASP A 74 -6.79 -7.18 10.65
CA ASP A 74 -6.49 -6.74 12.02
C ASP A 74 -7.74 -6.22 12.75
N VAL A 75 -8.58 -5.45 12.06
CA VAL A 75 -9.88 -4.97 12.58
C VAL A 75 -10.79 -6.14 12.92
N ARG A 76 -10.89 -7.14 12.04
CA ARG A 76 -11.73 -8.32 12.23
C ARG A 76 -11.26 -9.20 13.38
N ASN A 77 -9.95 -9.39 13.54
CA ASN A 77 -9.39 -10.33 14.51
C ASN A 77 -9.11 -9.72 15.89
N ARG A 78 -8.82 -8.42 16.01
CA ARG A 78 -8.34 -7.79 17.26
C ARG A 78 -9.27 -6.71 17.77
N GLY A 79 -10.53 -7.05 18.00
CA GLY A 79 -11.57 -6.12 18.45
C GLY A 79 -11.16 -5.18 19.61
N ARG A 80 -11.46 -3.87 19.41
CA ARG A 80 -11.74 -2.83 20.42
C ARG A 80 -10.68 -2.43 21.46
N GLY A 81 -9.39 -2.43 21.13
CA GLY A 81 -8.42 -1.61 21.88
C GLY A 81 -8.56 -0.12 21.53
N GLY A 82 -9.00 0.74 22.45
CA GLY A 82 -9.23 2.18 22.19
C GLY A 82 -8.01 2.93 21.61
N ARG A 83 -6.79 2.52 21.97
CA ARG A 83 -5.53 3.07 21.40
C ARG A 83 -5.18 2.58 19.99
N MET A 84 -5.77 1.48 19.52
CA MET A 84 -5.49 0.93 18.19
C MET A 84 -6.36 1.55 17.10
N ARG A 85 -7.43 2.26 17.46
CA ARG A 85 -8.30 2.98 16.49
C ARG A 85 -7.55 4.03 15.66
N PRO A 86 -6.80 4.99 16.24
CA PRO A 86 -6.14 6.03 15.45
C PRO A 86 -5.08 5.46 14.50
N ILE A 87 -4.33 4.45 14.93
CA ILE A 87 -3.32 3.78 14.10
C ILE A 87 -4.00 3.13 12.87
N ARG A 88 -5.14 2.46 13.07
CA ARG A 88 -5.91 1.86 11.97
C ARG A 88 -6.48 2.89 11.00
N VAL A 89 -6.94 4.04 11.49
CA VAL A 89 -7.43 5.13 10.61
C VAL A 89 -6.29 5.67 9.75
N PHE A 90 -5.10 5.83 10.32
CA PHE A 90 -3.92 6.22 9.56
C PHE A 90 -3.56 5.20 8.48
N ASP A 91 -3.55 3.91 8.80
CA ASP A 91 -3.25 2.85 7.82
C ASP A 91 -4.29 2.80 6.69
N VAL A 92 -5.57 2.99 7.02
CA VAL A 92 -6.65 3.11 6.00
C VAL A 92 -6.43 4.33 5.13
N ALA A 93 -6.14 5.49 5.73
CA ALA A 93 -5.89 6.72 4.98
C ALA A 93 -4.67 6.58 4.06
N ALA A 94 -3.58 5.97 4.54
CA ALA A 94 -2.39 5.70 3.75
C ALA A 94 -2.67 4.72 2.60
N GLY A 95 -3.42 3.64 2.86
CA GLY A 95 -3.84 2.69 1.83
C GLY A 95 -4.70 3.36 0.76
N LEU A 96 -5.69 4.17 1.15
CA LEU A 96 -6.52 4.93 0.21
C LEU A 96 -5.72 5.98 -0.58
N ALA A 97 -4.81 6.68 0.09
CA ALA A 97 -3.95 7.68 -0.56
C ALA A 97 -2.99 7.05 -1.58
N LEU A 98 -2.64 5.77 -1.42
CA LEU A 98 -1.89 5.03 -2.44
C LEU A 98 -2.80 4.56 -3.58
N ILE A 99 -3.95 3.95 -3.27
CA ILE A 99 -4.83 3.33 -4.28
C ILE A 99 -5.50 4.38 -5.18
N LEU A 100 -6.13 5.40 -4.58
CA LEU A 100 -7.00 6.32 -5.33
C LEU A 100 -6.26 7.04 -6.48
N PRO A 101 -5.14 7.75 -6.24
CA PRO A 101 -4.44 8.42 -7.32
C PRO A 101 -3.79 7.44 -8.29
N SER A 102 -3.27 6.31 -7.81
CA SER A 102 -2.58 5.36 -8.70
C SER A 102 -3.56 4.61 -9.60
N ALA A 103 -4.73 4.21 -9.08
CA ALA A 103 -5.79 3.57 -9.85
C ALA A 103 -6.42 4.56 -10.85
N TYR A 104 -6.62 5.81 -10.44
CA TYR A 104 -7.12 6.85 -11.35
C TYR A 104 -6.14 7.13 -12.50
N ALA A 105 -4.85 7.30 -12.19
CA ALA A 105 -3.82 7.46 -13.22
C ALA A 105 -3.72 6.24 -14.13
N LEU A 106 -3.81 5.02 -13.58
CA LEU A 106 -3.77 3.79 -14.38
C LEU A 106 -4.99 3.71 -15.31
N TRP A 107 -6.17 4.11 -14.85
CA TRP A 107 -7.38 4.14 -15.66
C TRP A 107 -7.27 5.13 -16.83
N LEU A 108 -6.62 6.28 -16.61
CA LEU A 108 -6.35 7.26 -17.68
C LEU A 108 -5.37 6.75 -18.74
N VAL A 109 -4.37 5.95 -18.35
CA VAL A 109 -3.34 5.40 -19.24
C VAL A 109 -3.80 4.09 -19.89
N TRP A 110 -4.79 3.41 -19.33
CA TRP A 110 -5.35 2.16 -19.84
C TRP A 110 -5.68 2.16 -21.35
N PRO A 111 -6.38 3.17 -21.90
CA PRO A 111 -6.67 3.21 -23.34
C PRO A 111 -5.41 3.39 -24.21
N GLU A 112 -4.36 4.04 -23.69
CA GLU A 112 -3.11 4.29 -24.40
C GLU A 112 -2.20 3.05 -24.45
N LEU A 113 -2.48 2.03 -23.64
CA LEU A 113 -1.71 0.78 -23.62
C LEU A 113 -1.99 -0.14 -24.82
N GLY A 114 -3.05 0.12 -25.60
CA GLY A 114 -3.40 -0.68 -26.79
C GLY A 114 -3.72 -2.16 -26.51
N LEU A 115 -4.03 -2.51 -25.25
CA LEU A 115 -4.43 -3.85 -24.79
C LEU A 115 -5.94 -4.08 -24.87
#